data_AF-A0A290WKY7-F1
#
_entry.id   AF-A0A290WKY7-F1
#
_cell.length_a   1.000
_cell.length_b   1.000
_cell.length_c   1.000
_cell.angle_alpha   90.00
_cell.angle_beta   90.00
_cell.angle_gamma   90.00
#
_symmetry.space_group_name_H-M   'P 1'
#
loop_
_entity.id
_entity.type
_entity.pdbx_description
1 polymer ?
#
loop_
_entity_poly.entity_id
_entity_poly.type
_entity_poly.pdbx_seq_one_letter_code
_entity_poly.pdbx_strand_id
1 'polypeptide(L)'
;RQFTLMATATVTLLLGSVPLYAQTADVQQKLAELERQSGGRLGVALINTADNSQILYRADERFAMCSTSKVMAVAAVLKKSESEPNLLNQRVEIKKSDLVNYNPIAEKHVNGT
;
A
#
# COMPACT_ATOMS: atom_id res chain seq x y z
N ARG A 1 48.26 -47.45 -18.39
CA ARG A 1 47.60 -46.49 -19.32
C ARG A 1 46.11 -46.59 -19.02
N GLN A 2 45.66 -45.84 -18.01
CA GLN A 2 44.81 -44.65 -18.13
C GLN A 2 43.35 -45.01 -18.44
N PHE A 3 42.45 -44.80 -17.49
CA PHE A 3 41.30 -43.89 -17.61
C PHE A 3 40.67 -43.69 -16.22
N THR A 4 41.02 -42.55 -15.61
CA THR A 4 40.32 -41.91 -14.49
C THR A 4 39.17 -41.07 -15.05
N LEU A 5 38.02 -40.99 -14.35
CA LEU A 5 37.12 -39.81 -14.21
C LEU A 5 35.78 -40.30 -13.60
N MET A 6 35.55 -40.13 -12.28
CA MET A 6 34.91 -38.96 -11.65
C MET A 6 33.54 -38.62 -12.25
N ALA A 7 32.47 -39.20 -11.71
CA ALA A 7 31.11 -38.67 -11.88
C ALA A 7 30.16 -39.27 -10.84
N THR A 8 29.98 -38.61 -9.69
CA THR A 8 28.70 -38.66 -8.96
C THR A 8 28.51 -37.41 -8.12
N ALA A 9 27.63 -36.56 -8.65
CA ALA A 9 26.60 -35.84 -7.92
C ALA A 9 27.06 -34.75 -6.93
N THR A 10 27.29 -33.56 -7.49
CA THR A 10 27.00 -32.27 -6.87
C THR A 10 25.57 -32.21 -6.33
N VAL A 11 25.33 -32.68 -5.09
CA VAL A 11 24.07 -32.49 -4.35
C VAL A 11 24.40 -31.80 -3.04
N THR A 12 24.75 -30.51 -3.10
CA THR A 12 24.78 -29.68 -1.88
C THR A 12 24.71 -28.18 -2.17
N LEU A 13 23.80 -27.74 -3.04
CA LEU A 13 23.58 -26.30 -3.23
C LEU A 13 22.10 -25.94 -3.41
N LEU A 14 21.28 -26.24 -2.39
CA LEU A 14 19.85 -25.86 -2.36
C LEU A 14 19.37 -25.41 -0.97
N LEU A 15 20.28 -25.00 -0.06
CA LEU A 15 19.94 -24.55 1.29
C LEU A 15 20.17 -23.04 1.54
N GLY A 16 20.42 -22.26 0.48
CA GLY A 16 20.79 -20.84 0.60
C GLY A 16 19.64 -19.83 0.74
N SER A 17 18.38 -20.26 0.84
CA SER A 17 17.21 -19.35 0.72
C SER A 17 16.28 -19.33 1.94
N VAL A 18 16.71 -19.88 3.08
CA VAL A 18 15.86 -20.02 4.28
C VAL A 18 15.59 -18.72 5.07
N PRO A 19 16.48 -17.71 5.16
CA PRO A 19 16.27 -16.64 6.14
C PRO A 19 15.09 -15.72 5.79
N LEU A 20 14.83 -15.49 4.50
CA LEU A 20 13.74 -14.62 4.05
C LEU A 20 12.35 -15.27 4.28
N TYR A 21 12.25 -16.59 4.13
CA TYR A 21 10.99 -17.32 4.32
C TYR A 21 10.61 -17.41 5.80
N ALA A 22 11.59 -17.55 6.70
CA ALA A 22 11.33 -17.56 8.13
C ALA A 22 10.87 -16.18 8.66
N GLN A 23 11.42 -15.08 8.13
CA GLN A 23 11.02 -13.72 8.53
C GLN A 23 9.60 -13.36 8.06
N THR A 24 9.23 -13.74 6.84
CA THR A 24 7.88 -13.48 6.32
C THR A 24 6.80 -14.27 7.07
N ALA A 25 7.11 -15.50 7.52
CA ALA A 25 6.20 -16.30 8.34
C ALA A 25 5.88 -15.65 9.70
N ASP A 26 6.85 -15.02 10.36
CA ASP A 26 6.63 -14.28 11.63
C ASP A 26 5.68 -13.09 11.44
N VAL A 27 5.85 -12.33 10.35
CA VAL A 27 4.96 -11.18 10.04
C VAL A 27 3.52 -11.65 9.78
N GLN A 28 3.34 -12.74 9.01
CA GLN A 28 2.02 -13.30 8.72
C GLN A 28 1.29 -13.75 9.98
N GLN A 29 2.00 -14.39 10.93
CA GLN A 29 1.45 -14.80 12.22
C GLN A 29 1.01 -13.60 13.05
N LYS A 30 1.80 -12.53 13.08
CA LYS A 30 1.45 -11.28 13.77
C LYS A 30 0.23 -10.60 13.17
N LEU A 31 0.12 -10.57 11.84
CA LEU A 31 -1.06 -10.03 11.16
C LEU A 31 -2.32 -10.86 11.45
N ALA A 32 -2.22 -12.18 11.47
CA ALA A 32 -3.34 -13.05 11.85
C ALA A 32 -3.77 -12.84 13.31
N GLU A 33 -2.83 -12.64 14.23
CA GLU A 33 -3.15 -12.32 15.62
C GLU A 33 -3.83 -10.95 15.76
N LEU A 34 -3.37 -9.94 15.01
CA LEU A 34 -4.03 -8.63 14.97
C LEU A 34 -5.44 -8.70 14.40
N GLU A 35 -5.64 -9.47 13.33
CA GLU A 35 -6.98 -9.73 12.78
C GLU A 35 -7.90 -10.31 13.86
N ARG A 36 -7.44 -11.38 14.54
CA ARG A 36 -8.18 -12.04 15.61
C ARG A 36 -8.54 -11.09 16.75
N GLN A 37 -7.59 -10.26 17.19
CA GLN A 37 -7.80 -9.28 18.26
C GLN A 37 -8.78 -8.16 17.87
N SER A 38 -8.80 -7.77 16.58
CA SER A 38 -9.67 -6.70 16.09
C SER A 38 -11.16 -7.07 16.07
N GLY A 39 -11.49 -8.37 16.05
CA GLY A 39 -12.86 -8.85 15.90
C GLY A 39 -13.47 -8.63 14.50
N GLY A 40 -12.65 -8.24 13.51
CA GLY A 40 -13.06 -7.98 12.13
C GLY A 40 -12.16 -8.68 11.10
N ARG A 41 -12.05 -8.07 9.91
CA ARG A 41 -11.10 -8.49 8.87
C ARG A 41 -9.97 -7.49 8.75
N LEU A 42 -8.75 -7.97 8.50
CA LEU A 42 -7.57 -7.15 8.30
C LEU A 42 -6.98 -7.42 6.90
N GLY A 43 -6.80 -6.36 6.12
CA GLY A 43 -6.07 -6.43 4.83
C GLY A 43 -4.82 -5.57 4.90
N VAL A 44 -3.66 -6.13 4.55
CA VAL A 44 -2.37 -5.42 4.56
C VAL A 44 -1.54 -5.78 3.32
N ALA A 45 -0.96 -4.76 2.69
CA ALA A 45 0.08 -4.91 1.69
C ALA A 45 1.31 -4.10 2.13
N LEU A 46 2.42 -4.77 2.39
CA LEU A 46 3.71 -4.15 2.66
C LEU A 46 4.55 -4.25 1.39
N ILE A 47 4.91 -3.12 0.80
CA ILE A 47 5.67 -3.06 -0.44
C ILE A 47 6.99 -2.34 -0.15
N ASN A 48 8.10 -3.04 -0.31
CA ASN A 48 9.42 -2.41 -0.27
C ASN A 48 9.69 -1.74 -1.63
N THR A 49 9.70 -0.41 -1.65
CA THR A 49 9.89 0.34 -2.90
C THR A 49 11.33 0.32 -3.43
N ALA A 50 12.30 -0.22 -2.68
CA ALA A 50 13.69 -0.34 -3.13
C ALA A 50 13.88 -1.54 -4.08
N ASP A 51 13.19 -2.65 -3.83
CA ASP A 51 13.36 -3.91 -4.56
C ASP A 51 12.05 -4.57 -5.02
N ASN A 52 10.90 -3.93 -4.76
CA ASN A 52 9.54 -4.43 -5.02
C ASN A 52 9.16 -5.73 -4.31
N SER A 53 9.91 -6.15 -3.28
CA SER A 53 9.50 -7.28 -2.44
C SER A 53 8.22 -6.92 -1.67
N GLN A 54 7.35 -7.92 -1.47
CA GLN A 54 6.04 -7.71 -0.88
C GLN A 54 5.73 -8.75 0.20
N ILE A 55 5.02 -8.31 1.24
CA ILE A 55 4.33 -9.16 2.19
C ILE A 55 2.85 -8.79 2.13
N LEU A 56 2.02 -9.76 1.73
CA LEU A 56 0.60 -9.56 1.46
C LEU A 56 -0.26 -10.38 2.42
N TYR A 57 -1.30 -9.79 2.99
CA TYR A 57 -2.27 -10.44 3.86
C TYR A 57 -3.68 -10.01 3.44
N ARG A 58 -4.47 -10.94 2.91
CA ARG A 58 -5.80 -10.67 2.30
C ARG A 58 -5.81 -9.54 1.26
N ALA A 59 -4.70 -9.38 0.52
CA ALA A 59 -4.50 -8.22 -0.36
C ALA A 59 -5.49 -8.15 -1.55
N ASP A 60 -6.03 -9.30 -1.97
CA ASP A 60 -7.00 -9.37 -3.08
C ASP A 60 -8.46 -9.26 -2.64
N GLU A 61 -8.72 -9.15 -1.33
CA GLU A 61 -10.07 -8.96 -0.80
C GLU A 61 -10.48 -7.48 -0.86
N ARG A 62 -11.80 -7.24 -0.97
CA ARG A 62 -12.34 -5.87 -0.98
C ARG A 62 -12.54 -5.34 0.44
N PHE A 63 -12.14 -4.08 0.62
CA PHE A 63 -12.33 -3.28 1.84
C PHE A 63 -12.93 -1.91 1.48
N ALA A 64 -13.68 -1.31 2.40
CA ALA A 64 -14.17 0.04 2.24
C ALA A 64 -13.00 1.05 2.34
N MET A 65 -12.81 1.87 1.31
CA MET A 65 -11.72 2.86 1.29
C MET A 65 -11.96 4.00 2.29
N CYS A 66 -13.22 4.37 2.56
CA CYS A 66 -13.54 5.54 3.36
C CYS A 66 -12.74 6.76 2.87
N SER A 67 -12.05 7.48 3.78
CA SER A 67 -11.24 8.64 3.41
C SER A 67 -9.91 8.31 2.69
N THR A 68 -9.46 7.05 2.59
CA THR A 68 -8.24 6.73 1.81
C THR A 68 -8.42 6.99 0.32
N SER A 69 -9.67 6.93 -0.17
CA SER A 69 -10.05 7.28 -1.55
C SER A 69 -9.66 8.71 -1.96
N LYS A 70 -9.50 9.63 -1.01
CA LYS A 70 -9.11 11.02 -1.27
C LYS A 70 -7.74 11.15 -1.91
N VAL A 71 -6.83 10.20 -1.66
CA VAL A 71 -5.51 10.18 -2.32
C VAL A 71 -5.68 10.09 -3.84
N MET A 72 -6.57 9.22 -4.32
CA MET A 72 -6.86 9.08 -5.75
C MET A 72 -7.56 10.32 -6.33
N ALA A 73 -8.49 10.92 -5.59
CA ALA A 73 -9.14 12.16 -6.02
C ALA A 73 -8.12 13.31 -6.18
N VAL A 74 -7.20 13.47 -5.22
CA VAL A 74 -6.13 14.47 -5.31
C VAL A 74 -5.16 14.17 -6.45
N ALA A 75 -4.78 12.90 -6.63
CA ALA A 75 -3.92 12.49 -7.75
C ALA A 75 -4.54 12.87 -9.11
N ALA A 76 -5.86 12.71 -9.27
CA ALA A 76 -6.58 13.12 -10.48
C ALA A 76 -6.54 14.65 -10.68
N VAL A 77 -6.72 15.44 -9.61
CA VAL A 77 -6.60 16.91 -9.67
C VAL A 77 -5.19 17.34 -10.05
N LEU A 78 -4.16 16.73 -9.44
CA LEU A 78 -2.76 17.01 -9.76
C LEU A 78 -2.43 16.64 -11.21
N LYS A 79 -2.89 15.48 -11.69
CA LYS A 79 -2.71 15.07 -13.08
C LYS A 79 -3.34 16.08 -14.05
N LYS A 80 -4.53 16.58 -13.73
CA LYS A 80 -5.22 17.60 -14.52
C LYS A 80 -4.45 18.93 -14.54
N SER A 81 -3.81 19.28 -13.43
CA SER A 81 -3.01 20.52 -13.33
C SER A 81 -1.78 20.53 -14.25
N GLU A 82 -1.28 19.37 -14.68
CA GLU A 82 -0.19 19.29 -15.67
C GLU A 82 -0.56 19.95 -17.01
N SER A 83 -1.84 19.89 -17.40
CA SER A 83 -2.38 20.54 -18.60
C SER A 83 -3.07 21.88 -18.33
N GLU A 84 -3.36 22.20 -17.08
CA GLU A 84 -4.08 23.40 -16.67
C GLU A 84 -3.29 24.18 -15.60
N PRO A 85 -2.33 25.05 -16.01
CA PRO A 85 -1.37 25.68 -15.09
C PRO A 85 -1.97 26.50 -13.96
N ASN A 86 -3.20 27.01 -14.13
CA ASN A 86 -3.89 27.83 -13.14
C ASN A 86 -4.84 27.03 -12.23
N LEU A 87 -5.03 25.73 -12.47
CA LEU A 87 -6.02 24.91 -11.75
C LEU A 87 -5.80 24.91 -10.24
N LEU A 88 -4.55 24.80 -9.79
CA LEU A 88 -4.23 24.75 -8.35
C LEU A 88 -4.44 26.09 -7.65
N ASN A 89 -4.40 27.20 -8.40
CA ASN A 89 -4.64 28.55 -7.89
C ASN A 89 -6.11 28.98 -8.05
N GLN A 90 -6.94 28.14 -8.66
CA GLN A 90 -8.35 28.44 -8.87
C GLN A 90 -9.06 28.49 -7.52
N ARG A 91 -9.66 29.64 -7.21
CA ARG A 91 -10.54 29.76 -6.05
C ARG A 91 -11.84 28.99 -6.30
N VAL A 92 -12.26 28.22 -5.31
CA VAL A 92 -13.52 27.48 -5.30
C VAL A 92 -14.39 28.06 -4.20
N GLU A 93 -15.56 28.59 -4.57
CA GLU A 93 -16.53 29.09 -3.60
C GLU A 93 -17.03 27.92 -2.74
N ILE A 94 -16.97 28.09 -1.41
CA ILE A 94 -17.49 27.11 -0.45
C ILE A 94 -18.74 27.72 0.19
N LYS A 95 -19.90 27.13 -0.08
CA LYS A 95 -21.17 27.55 0.51
C LYS A 95 -21.39 26.80 1.80
N LYS A 96 -22.18 27.39 2.71
CA LYS A 96 -22.59 26.72 3.95
C LYS A 96 -23.31 25.39 3.69
N SER A 97 -24.04 25.29 2.56
CA SER A 97 -24.72 24.07 2.12
C SER A 97 -23.77 22.94 1.70
N ASP A 98 -22.51 23.25 1.41
CA ASP A 98 -21.52 22.28 0.94
C ASP A 98 -20.81 21.60 2.11
N LEU A 99 -20.92 22.17 3.32
CA LEU A 99 -20.37 21.57 4.53
C LEU A 99 -21.14 20.30 4.90
N VAL A 100 -20.40 19.20 5.05
CA VAL A 100 -20.93 17.90 5.49
C VAL A 100 -20.58 17.65 6.96
N ASN A 101 -20.13 16.44 7.33
CA ASN A 101 -19.82 16.09 8.72
C ASN A 101 -18.55 16.77 9.28
N TYR A 102 -17.37 16.51 8.72
CA TYR A 102 -16.08 16.87 9.28
C TYR A 102 -15.32 17.79 8.30
N ASN A 103 -15.38 19.10 8.56
CA ASN A 103 -14.87 20.14 7.64
C ASN A 103 -13.94 21.17 8.32
N PRO A 104 -12.96 20.76 9.16
CA PRO A 104 -12.22 21.66 10.06
C PRO A 104 -11.40 22.78 9.37
N ILE A 105 -11.18 22.66 8.06
CA ILE A 105 -10.52 23.67 7.24
C ILE A 105 -11.55 24.40 6.38
N ALA A 106 -12.36 23.68 5.60
CA ALA A 106 -13.34 24.28 4.69
C ALA A 106 -14.37 25.17 5.43
N GLU A 107 -14.79 24.80 6.65
CA GLU A 107 -15.76 25.58 7.43
C GLU A 107 -15.27 26.99 7.80
N LYS A 108 -13.94 27.19 7.88
CA LYS A 108 -13.34 28.49 8.19
C LYS A 108 -13.31 29.44 6.99
N HIS A 109 -13.60 28.94 5.80
CA HIS A 109 -13.52 29.65 4.53
C HIS A 109 -14.90 29.77 3.84
N VAL A 110 -16.00 29.44 4.53
CA VAL A 110 -17.36 29.57 3.99
C VAL A 110 -17.65 31.03 3.65
N ASN A 111 -18.17 31.26 2.45
CA ASN A 111 -18.44 32.60 1.92
C ASN A 111 -17.20 33.53 1.87
N GLY A 112 -16.00 32.99 2.07
CA GLY A 112 -14.74 33.69 1.89
C GLY A 112 -14.19 33.42 0.49
N THR A 113 -13.66 34.45 -0.17
CA THR A 113 -12.77 34.25 -1.32
C THR A 113 -11.45 33.68 -0.87
#